data_AF-A0A537DX65-F1
#
_entry.id   AF-A0A537DX65-F1
#
_cell.length_a   1.000
_cell.length_b   1.000
_cell.length_c   1.000
_cell.angle_alpha   90.00
_cell.angle_beta   90.00
_cell.angle_gamma   90.00
#
_symmetry.space_group_name_H-M   'P 1'
#
loop_
_entity.id
_entity.type
_entity.pdbx_description
1 polymer ?
#
loop_
_entity_poly.entity_id
_entity_poly.type
_entity_poly.pdbx_seq_one_letter_code
_entity_poly.pdbx_strand_id
1 'polypeptide(L)'
;MAGSDSNVDCGHSFPAVQENGLEGQAQKTADKRPEPRLPIFSILDSIDFSEHFIVIGDVGTGKSTVTPIHEYGLWEGKRQIVIREPSRAACNALFYSLQALHPQLGDELAVITKDTQINVSGKIKIVTDGVLLRMLAENAIYDSSIYFDESHQMTSQLELCMSLAKKQEASARNLFRVMSATIDPNEFLSFLG
;
A
#
# COMPACT_ATOMS: atom_id res chain seq x y z
N MET A 1 62.43 38.89 -19.34
CA MET A 1 61.64 39.69 -20.31
C MET A 1 60.43 40.21 -19.57
N ALA A 2 60.12 41.50 -19.79
CA ALA A 2 59.32 42.37 -18.94
C ALA A 2 57.81 42.37 -19.26
N GLY A 3 57.04 42.94 -18.32
CA GLY A 3 55.71 43.57 -18.51
C GLY A 3 54.53 42.64 -18.21
N SER A 4 53.63 42.86 -17.23
CA SER A 4 52.91 44.02 -16.65
C SER A 4 51.43 43.97 -17.02
N ASP A 5 50.60 44.27 -16.02
CA ASP A 5 49.13 44.35 -15.97
C ASP A 5 48.45 45.06 -17.15
N SER A 6 47.17 44.75 -17.41
CA SER A 6 46.07 45.72 -17.19
C SER A 6 44.70 45.26 -17.73
N ASN A 7 43.70 45.69 -16.96
CA ASN A 7 42.25 45.60 -17.09
C ASN A 7 41.69 46.44 -18.26
N VAL A 8 40.68 45.97 -19.02
CA VAL A 8 39.75 46.85 -19.76
C VAL A 8 38.35 46.24 -19.89
N ASP A 9 37.39 46.98 -19.35
CA ASP A 9 35.93 46.90 -19.51
C ASP A 9 35.48 47.47 -20.88
N CYS A 10 34.46 46.88 -21.50
CA CYS A 10 33.70 47.51 -22.58
C CYS A 10 32.27 46.96 -22.60
N GLY A 11 31.36 47.72 -21.99
CA GLY A 11 29.93 47.53 -22.13
C GLY A 11 29.42 47.83 -23.54
N HIS A 12 28.28 47.22 -23.88
CA HIS A 12 27.39 47.74 -24.92
C HIS A 12 25.93 47.59 -24.50
N SER A 13 25.26 48.73 -24.54
CA SER A 13 23.87 49.00 -24.23
C SER A 13 22.87 48.34 -25.21
N PHE A 14 21.67 48.11 -24.68
CA PHE A 14 20.44 47.68 -25.35
C PHE A 14 20.06 48.44 -26.62
N PRO A 15 19.17 47.85 -27.43
CA PRO A 15 17.95 48.57 -27.79
C PRO A 15 16.70 47.86 -27.26
N ALA A 16 15.83 48.65 -26.67
CA ALA A 16 14.45 48.32 -26.39
C ALA A 16 13.64 48.31 -27.70
N VAL A 17 12.81 47.28 -27.89
CA VAL A 17 11.58 47.38 -28.68
C VAL A 17 10.47 46.75 -27.85
N GLN A 18 9.49 47.56 -27.53
CA GLN A 18 8.21 47.18 -26.96
C GLN A 18 7.19 47.39 -28.08
N GLU A 19 6.37 46.39 -28.37
CA GLU A 19 4.90 46.50 -28.31
C GLU A 19 4.20 45.20 -28.75
N ASN A 20 3.43 44.67 -27.81
CA ASN A 20 2.06 44.17 -27.94
C ASN A 20 1.66 43.33 -29.16
N GLY A 21 1.45 42.04 -28.89
CA GLY A 21 0.49 41.20 -29.60
C GLY A 21 -0.09 40.20 -28.61
N LEU A 22 -1.36 40.38 -28.25
CA LEU A 22 -2.14 39.35 -27.55
C LEU A 22 -2.10 38.07 -28.36
N GLU A 23 -1.83 36.92 -27.74
CA GLU A 23 -2.46 35.66 -28.11
C GLU A 23 -2.13 34.54 -27.10
N GLY A 24 -3.18 34.06 -26.43
CA GLY A 24 -3.27 32.69 -25.93
C GLY A 24 -2.38 32.30 -24.76
N GLN A 25 -2.84 32.57 -23.53
CA GLN A 25 -2.61 31.61 -22.46
C GLN A 25 -3.31 30.30 -22.86
N ALA A 26 -2.59 29.41 -23.51
CA ALA A 26 -3.00 28.02 -23.60
C ALA A 26 -2.88 27.44 -22.18
N GLN A 27 -3.93 27.62 -21.37
CA GLN A 27 -4.22 26.68 -20.30
C GLN A 27 -4.23 25.31 -20.97
N LYS A 28 -3.13 24.57 -20.79
CA LYS A 28 -3.09 23.14 -21.01
C LYS A 28 -3.89 22.55 -19.84
N THR A 29 -5.21 22.68 -19.90
CA THR A 29 -6.13 21.76 -19.26
C THR A 29 -5.79 20.41 -19.84
N ALA A 30 -4.84 19.72 -19.20
CA ALA A 30 -4.68 18.30 -19.39
C ALA A 30 -6.03 17.71 -19.03
N ASP A 31 -6.75 17.30 -20.06
CA ASP A 31 -7.93 16.45 -20.01
C ASP A 31 -7.50 15.16 -19.30
N LYS A 32 -7.47 15.23 -17.96
CA LYS A 32 -7.21 14.10 -17.09
C LYS A 32 -8.50 13.32 -17.14
N ARG A 33 -8.63 12.46 -18.16
CA ARG A 33 -9.69 11.47 -18.24
C ARG A 33 -9.85 10.89 -16.83
N PRO A 34 -11.06 10.89 -16.24
CA PRO A 34 -11.24 10.35 -14.90
C PRO A 34 -10.70 8.91 -14.95
N GLU A 35 -9.63 8.67 -14.21
CA GLU A 35 -9.07 7.32 -14.12
C GLU A 35 -10.21 6.41 -13.67
N PRO A 36 -10.47 5.30 -14.39
CA PRO A 36 -11.56 4.42 -14.04
C PRO A 36 -11.36 3.97 -12.60
N ARG A 37 -12.29 4.38 -11.72
CA ARG A 37 -12.26 4.00 -10.32
C ARG A 37 -12.37 2.48 -10.25
N LEU A 38 -11.45 1.85 -9.51
CA LEU A 38 -11.47 0.41 -9.28
C LEU A 38 -12.80 0.01 -8.59
N PRO A 39 -13.38 -1.16 -8.93
CA PRO A 39 -14.67 -1.59 -8.37
C PRO A 39 -14.76 -1.56 -6.84
N ILE A 40 -13.65 -1.81 -6.12
CA ILE A 40 -13.62 -1.80 -4.65
C ILE A 40 -14.12 -0.49 -4.03
N PHE A 41 -13.96 0.65 -4.71
CA PHE A 41 -14.38 1.95 -4.18
C PHE A 41 -15.88 2.04 -3.92
N SER A 42 -16.73 1.24 -4.59
CA SER A 42 -18.17 1.29 -4.36
C SER A 42 -18.63 0.65 -3.05
N ILE A 43 -17.76 -0.12 -2.39
CA ILE A 43 -18.11 -0.84 -1.16
C ILE A 43 -17.35 -0.37 0.07
N LEU A 44 -16.28 0.43 -0.07
CA LEU A 44 -15.44 0.84 1.07
C LEU A 44 -16.24 1.52 2.19
N ASP A 45 -17.18 2.38 1.84
CA ASP A 45 -18.01 3.12 2.82
C ASP A 45 -18.99 2.21 3.58
N SER A 46 -19.24 1.00 3.08
CA SER A 46 -20.10 0.00 3.72
C SER A 46 -19.35 -0.97 4.63
N ILE A 47 -18.02 -0.96 4.60
CA ILE A 47 -17.18 -1.84 5.42
C ILE A 47 -16.97 -1.19 6.78
N ASP A 48 -17.33 -1.91 7.85
CA ASP A 48 -16.94 -1.53 9.21
C ASP A 48 -15.52 -2.01 9.50
N PHE A 49 -14.55 -1.09 9.44
CA PHE A 49 -13.14 -1.38 9.69
C PHE A 49 -12.79 -1.59 11.17
N SER A 50 -13.75 -1.43 12.08
CA SER A 50 -13.58 -1.76 13.50
C SER A 50 -13.84 -3.24 13.82
N GLU A 51 -14.43 -3.97 12.88
CA GLU A 51 -14.80 -5.38 13.01
C GLU A 51 -14.01 -6.28 12.05
N HIS A 52 -14.21 -7.59 12.16
CA HIS A 52 -13.73 -8.55 11.16
C HIS A 52 -14.59 -8.51 9.90
N PHE A 53 -13.98 -8.64 8.72
CA PHE A 53 -14.75 -8.66 7.47
C PHE A 53 -14.17 -9.58 6.40
N ILE A 54 -15.01 -9.88 5.41
CA ILE A 54 -14.66 -10.61 4.18
C ILE A 54 -15.00 -9.72 3.00
N VAL A 55 -14.06 -9.58 2.05
CA VAL A 55 -14.31 -8.99 0.74
C VAL A 55 -14.07 -10.04 -0.33
N ILE A 56 -15.10 -10.33 -1.10
CA ILE A 56 -15.05 -11.21 -2.26
C ILE A 56 -15.14 -10.36 -3.53
N GLY A 57 -14.25 -10.58 -4.48
CA GLY A 57 -14.34 -9.96 -5.80
C GLY A 57 -13.20 -10.36 -6.71
N ASP A 58 -13.37 -10.26 -8.02
CA ASP A 58 -12.39 -10.73 -9.00
C ASP A 58 -11.00 -10.08 -8.88
N VAL A 59 -9.99 -10.69 -9.50
CA VAL A 59 -8.65 -10.09 -9.63
C VAL A 59 -8.75 -8.76 -10.38
N GLY A 60 -7.96 -7.77 -9.97
CA GLY A 60 -7.98 -6.43 -10.58
C GLY A 60 -9.08 -5.49 -10.06
N THR A 61 -9.92 -5.93 -9.12
CA THR A 61 -10.94 -5.08 -8.47
C THR A 61 -10.36 -4.05 -7.49
N GLY A 62 -9.08 -4.17 -7.12
CA GLY A 62 -8.39 -3.25 -6.22
C GLY A 62 -8.40 -3.62 -4.74
N LYS A 63 -8.87 -4.82 -4.36
CA LYS A 63 -8.94 -5.29 -2.95
C LYS A 63 -7.62 -5.06 -2.20
N SER A 64 -6.53 -5.63 -2.71
CA SER A 64 -5.21 -5.63 -2.08
C SER A 64 -4.49 -4.28 -2.13
N THR A 65 -4.81 -3.45 -3.12
CA THR A 65 -4.12 -2.17 -3.36
C THR A 65 -4.84 -0.96 -2.79
N VAL A 66 -6.12 -1.09 -2.46
CA VAL A 66 -6.96 0.01 -1.96
C VAL A 66 -7.41 -0.24 -0.53
N THR A 67 -7.99 -1.41 -0.21
CA THR A 67 -8.64 -1.64 1.09
C THR A 67 -7.68 -1.49 2.28
N PRO A 68 -6.47 -2.09 2.28
CA PRO A 68 -5.52 -1.92 3.38
C PRO A 68 -5.05 -0.48 3.55
N ILE A 69 -4.92 0.25 2.45
CA ILE A 69 -4.44 1.64 2.45
C ILE A 69 -5.53 2.59 2.94
N HIS A 70 -6.77 2.36 2.51
CA HIS A 70 -7.92 3.09 2.99
C HIS A 70 -8.06 2.97 4.50
N GLU A 71 -7.98 1.73 5.02
CA GLU A 71 -7.99 1.50 6.45
C GLU A 71 -6.84 2.19 7.18
N TYR A 72 -5.61 2.08 6.67
CA TYR A 72 -4.46 2.73 7.29
C TYR A 72 -4.70 4.24 7.47
N GLY A 73 -5.32 4.87 6.47
CA GLY A 73 -5.76 6.27 6.54
C GLY A 73 -6.84 6.52 7.60
N LEU A 74 -7.86 5.66 7.69
CA LEU A 74 -8.92 5.77 8.72
C LEU A 74 -8.38 5.73 10.14
N TRP A 75 -7.33 4.95 10.39
CA TRP A 75 -6.64 4.89 11.68
C TRP A 75 -5.54 5.94 11.85
N GLU A 76 -5.44 6.92 10.95
CA GLU A 76 -4.40 7.98 10.96
C GLU A 76 -2.97 7.40 11.02
N GLY A 77 -2.76 6.24 10.42
CA GLY A 77 -1.49 5.51 10.45
C GLY A 77 -1.06 4.98 11.83
N LYS A 78 -1.96 4.95 12.82
CA LYS A 78 -1.64 4.48 14.18
C LYS A 78 -1.71 2.95 14.28
N ARG A 79 -2.61 2.32 13.54
CA ARG A 79 -2.78 0.86 13.50
C ARG A 79 -1.85 0.23 12.48
N GLN A 80 -1.12 -0.82 12.88
CA GLN A 80 -0.27 -1.58 11.94
C GLN A 80 -1.16 -2.38 10.98
N ILE A 81 -0.78 -2.41 9.72
CA ILE A 81 -1.39 -3.27 8.70
C ILE A 81 -0.40 -4.40 8.38
N VAL A 82 -0.85 -5.65 8.43
CA VAL A 82 -0.07 -6.81 8.01
C VAL A 82 -0.82 -7.48 6.86
N ILE A 83 -0.25 -7.48 5.67
CA ILE A 83 -0.80 -8.08 4.46
C ILE A 83 -0.06 -9.37 4.18
N ARG A 84 -0.76 -10.48 4.27
CA ARG A 84 -0.24 -11.81 3.95
C ARG A 84 -0.39 -12.05 2.45
N GLU A 85 0.69 -12.51 1.83
CA GLU A 85 0.76 -12.94 0.45
C GLU A 85 1.33 -14.37 0.35
N PRO A 86 0.89 -15.20 -0.62
CA PRO A 86 1.26 -16.63 -0.66
C PRO A 86 2.72 -16.87 -1.07
N SER A 87 3.37 -15.88 -1.71
CA SER A 87 4.75 -16.03 -2.18
C SER A 87 5.53 -14.71 -2.12
N ARG A 88 6.86 -14.83 -2.16
CA ARG A 88 7.77 -13.67 -2.25
C ARG A 88 7.53 -12.86 -3.53
N ALA A 89 7.20 -13.52 -4.64
CA ALA A 89 6.89 -12.84 -5.89
C ALA A 89 5.63 -11.97 -5.74
N ALA A 90 4.59 -12.49 -5.09
CA ALA A 90 3.36 -11.76 -4.79
C ALA A 90 3.62 -10.60 -3.82
N CYS A 91 4.41 -10.81 -2.76
CA CYS A 91 4.81 -9.74 -1.84
C CYS A 91 5.47 -8.56 -2.58
N ASN A 92 6.44 -8.86 -3.44
CA ASN A 92 7.16 -7.85 -4.20
C ASN A 92 6.26 -7.15 -5.22
N ALA A 93 5.40 -7.90 -5.91
CA ALA A 93 4.44 -7.34 -6.86
C ALA A 93 3.48 -6.37 -6.18
N LEU A 94 2.94 -6.74 -5.01
CA LEU A 94 2.08 -5.87 -4.22
C LEU A 94 2.85 -4.64 -3.74
N PHE A 95 4.06 -4.79 -3.21
CA PHE A 95 4.88 -3.67 -2.75
C PHE A 95 5.11 -2.62 -3.84
N TYR A 96 5.57 -3.04 -5.02
CA TYR A 96 5.80 -2.10 -6.11
C TYR A 96 4.50 -1.48 -6.63
N SER A 97 3.40 -2.23 -6.61
CA SER A 97 2.08 -1.69 -6.97
C SER A 97 1.63 -0.61 -5.99
N LEU A 98 1.78 -0.86 -4.68
CA LEU A 98 1.44 0.11 -3.63
C LEU A 98 2.35 1.33 -3.69
N GLN A 99 3.65 1.16 -3.93
CA GLN A 99 4.59 2.27 -4.07
C GLN A 99 4.25 3.15 -5.29
N ALA A 100 3.81 2.55 -6.40
CA ALA A 100 3.41 3.28 -7.60
C ALA A 100 2.06 4.01 -7.43
N LEU A 101 1.09 3.36 -6.77
CA LEU A 101 -0.25 3.91 -6.56
C LEU A 101 -0.31 4.93 -5.41
N HIS A 102 0.52 4.75 -4.39
CA HIS A 102 0.53 5.54 -3.16
C HIS A 102 1.96 5.99 -2.80
N PRO A 103 2.62 6.79 -3.64
CA PRO A 103 4.02 7.18 -3.45
C PRO A 103 4.26 7.90 -2.11
N GLN A 104 3.26 8.60 -1.57
CA GLN A 104 3.31 9.25 -0.26
C GLN A 104 3.44 8.30 0.93
N LEU A 105 3.17 7.00 0.74
CA LEU A 105 3.29 5.97 1.78
C LEU A 105 4.58 5.15 1.64
N GLY A 106 5.52 5.55 0.79
CA GLY A 106 6.75 4.79 0.54
C GLY A 106 7.51 4.37 1.81
N ASP A 107 7.62 5.28 2.77
CA ASP A 107 8.31 5.04 4.05
C ASP A 107 7.49 4.20 5.04
N GLU A 108 6.21 3.96 4.76
CA GLU A 108 5.33 3.12 5.58
C GLU A 108 5.27 1.68 5.08
N LEU A 109 5.65 1.43 3.83
CA LEU A 109 5.61 0.11 3.20
C LEU A 109 6.84 -0.71 3.57
N ALA A 110 6.60 -1.93 4.05
CA ALA A 110 7.63 -2.91 4.36
C ALA A 110 7.37 -4.22 3.61
N VAL A 111 8.44 -4.92 3.23
CA VAL A 111 8.36 -6.30 2.70
C VAL A 111 9.22 -7.20 3.57
N ILE A 112 8.64 -8.26 4.11
CA ILE A 112 9.35 -9.19 4.98
C ILE A 112 9.04 -10.62 4.51
N THR A 113 10.03 -11.24 3.90
CA THR A 113 10.02 -12.65 3.51
C THR A 113 11.21 -13.35 4.18
N LYS A 114 11.33 -14.67 4.00
CA LYS A 114 12.48 -15.42 4.52
C LYS A 114 13.83 -14.83 4.06
N ASP A 115 13.90 -14.40 2.79
CA ASP A 115 15.16 -14.02 2.14
C ASP A 115 15.26 -12.51 1.85
N THR A 116 14.22 -11.73 2.14
CA THR A 116 14.14 -10.31 1.78
C THR A 116 13.51 -9.50 2.89
N GLN A 117 14.16 -8.40 3.28
CA GLN A 117 13.64 -7.43 4.23
C GLN A 117 13.83 -6.03 3.66
N ILE A 118 12.73 -5.32 3.45
CA ILE A 118 12.70 -3.93 2.97
C ILE A 118 11.94 -3.12 4.00
N ASN A 119 12.55 -2.01 4.46
CA ASN A 119 11.94 -1.03 5.37
C ASN A 119 11.18 -1.68 6.54
N VAL A 120 11.87 -2.49 7.34
CA VAL A 120 11.23 -3.26 8.43
C VAL A 120 10.51 -2.40 9.49
N SER A 121 10.82 -1.11 9.55
CA SER A 121 10.14 -0.11 10.39
C SER A 121 8.76 0.30 9.87
N GLY A 122 8.46 0.10 8.58
CA GLY A 122 7.18 0.46 7.98
C GLY A 122 6.00 -0.23 8.68
N LYS A 123 4.90 0.52 8.84
CA LYS A 123 3.68 0.04 9.50
C LYS A 123 2.75 -0.77 8.61
N ILE A 124 2.96 -0.74 7.29
CA ILE A 124 2.23 -1.57 6.32
C ILE A 124 3.18 -2.69 5.90
N LYS A 125 3.05 -3.85 6.54
CA LYS A 125 3.95 -4.99 6.37
C LYS A 125 3.38 -6.00 5.40
N ILE A 126 4.03 -6.21 4.27
CA ILE A 126 3.69 -7.26 3.30
C ILE A 126 4.57 -8.47 3.60
N VAL A 127 3.95 -9.61 3.94
CA VAL A 127 4.65 -10.77 4.47
C VAL A 127 4.20 -12.07 3.82
N THR A 128 5.12 -13.04 3.73
CA THR A 128 4.76 -14.41 3.33
C THR A 128 4.16 -15.20 4.49
N ASP A 129 3.40 -16.27 4.21
CA ASP A 129 2.85 -17.23 5.19
C ASP A 129 3.84 -17.61 6.31
N GLY A 130 5.05 -18.02 5.95
CA GLY A 130 6.04 -18.42 6.96
C GLY A 130 6.54 -17.30 7.86
N VAL A 131 6.56 -16.07 7.36
CA VAL A 131 6.93 -14.90 8.16
C VAL A 131 5.78 -14.51 9.07
N LEU A 132 4.55 -14.48 8.57
CA LEU A 132 3.35 -14.24 9.39
C LEU A 132 3.27 -15.26 10.53
N LEU A 133 3.43 -16.54 10.22
CA LEU A 133 3.38 -17.62 11.19
C LEU A 133 4.40 -17.40 12.32
N ARG A 134 5.64 -17.05 11.97
CA ARG A 134 6.69 -16.76 12.95
C ARG A 134 6.33 -15.56 13.81
N MET A 135 5.88 -14.46 13.19
CA MET A 135 5.50 -13.24 13.90
C MET A 135 4.36 -13.50 14.91
N LEU A 136 3.37 -14.31 14.53
CA LEU A 136 2.30 -14.76 15.42
C LEU A 136 2.84 -15.63 16.56
N ALA A 137 3.66 -16.64 16.26
CA ALA A 137 4.25 -17.52 17.27
C ALA A 137 5.11 -16.77 18.30
N GLU A 138 5.79 -15.71 17.87
CA GLU A 138 6.61 -14.84 18.70
C GLU A 138 5.81 -13.73 19.42
N ASN A 139 4.49 -13.66 19.22
CA ASN A 139 3.61 -12.58 19.71
C ASN A 139 4.08 -11.17 19.28
N ALA A 140 4.66 -11.06 18.08
CA ALA A 140 5.20 -9.81 17.54
C ALA A 140 4.15 -8.92 16.87
N ILE A 141 2.89 -9.35 16.78
CA ILE A 141 1.77 -8.64 16.16
C ILE A 141 0.71 -8.31 17.22
N TYR A 142 0.47 -7.03 17.44
CA TYR A 142 -0.53 -6.52 18.38
C TYR A 142 -1.17 -5.24 17.83
N ASP A 143 -2.42 -5.00 18.22
CA ASP A 143 -3.25 -3.86 17.80
C ASP A 143 -3.16 -3.62 16.28
N SER A 144 -3.25 -4.73 15.52
CA SER A 144 -2.97 -4.74 14.09
C SER A 144 -4.17 -5.21 13.27
N SER A 145 -4.18 -4.83 12.00
CA SER A 145 -5.11 -5.31 11.00
C SER A 145 -4.41 -6.35 10.13
N ILE A 146 -4.79 -7.62 10.27
CA ILE A 146 -4.19 -8.72 9.51
C ILE A 146 -5.09 -9.04 8.31
N TYR A 147 -4.56 -8.81 7.12
CA TYR A 147 -5.18 -9.13 5.83
C TYR A 147 -4.68 -10.47 5.34
N PHE A 148 -5.57 -11.45 5.27
CA PHE A 148 -5.34 -12.72 4.59
C PHE A 148 -5.78 -12.58 3.13
N ASP A 149 -4.86 -12.11 2.29
CA ASP A 149 -5.11 -11.96 0.87
C ASP A 149 -4.93 -13.30 0.13
N GLU A 150 -5.59 -13.44 -1.02
CA GLU A 150 -5.62 -14.67 -1.82
C GLU A 150 -5.99 -15.91 -1.00
N SER A 151 -6.96 -15.76 -0.09
CA SER A 151 -7.42 -16.85 0.78
C SER A 151 -8.10 -18.00 0.01
N HIS A 152 -8.37 -17.84 -1.29
CA HIS A 152 -8.81 -18.93 -2.15
C HIS A 152 -7.78 -20.08 -2.25
N GLN A 153 -6.51 -19.82 -1.90
CA GLN A 153 -5.47 -20.84 -1.78
C GLN A 153 -5.31 -21.21 -0.30
N MET A 154 -6.29 -21.92 0.27
CA MET A 154 -6.27 -22.43 1.65
C MET A 154 -5.13 -23.44 1.84
N THR A 155 -3.93 -22.93 2.09
CA THR A 155 -2.76 -23.75 2.43
C THR A 155 -2.81 -24.12 3.92
N SER A 156 -2.26 -25.28 4.30
CA SER A 156 -2.16 -25.65 5.72
C SER A 156 -1.38 -24.62 6.56
N GLN A 157 -0.49 -23.86 5.92
CA GLN A 157 0.23 -22.79 6.58
C GLN A 157 -0.65 -21.56 6.85
N LEU A 158 -1.56 -21.22 5.93
CA LEU A 158 -2.58 -20.21 6.14
C LEU A 158 -3.52 -20.59 7.28
N GLU A 159 -4.03 -21.82 7.27
CA GLU A 159 -4.93 -22.32 8.32
C GLU A 159 -4.27 -22.25 9.70
N LEU A 160 -2.96 -22.57 9.78
CA LEU A 160 -2.20 -22.45 11.02
C LEU A 160 -2.00 -20.98 11.43
N CYS A 161 -1.69 -20.07 10.49
CA CYS A 161 -1.60 -18.65 10.78
C CYS A 161 -2.92 -18.11 11.34
N MET A 162 -4.03 -18.44 10.66
CA MET A 162 -5.38 -18.07 11.07
C MET A 162 -5.68 -18.62 12.47
N SER A 163 -5.47 -19.91 12.70
CA SER A 163 -5.72 -20.55 14.01
C SER A 163 -4.95 -19.89 15.16
N LEU A 164 -3.67 -19.58 14.94
CA LEU A 164 -2.84 -18.90 15.95
C LEU A 164 -3.29 -17.45 16.16
N ALA A 165 -3.61 -16.73 15.09
CA ALA A 165 -4.11 -15.37 15.17
C ALA A 165 -5.42 -15.31 15.97
N LYS A 166 -6.38 -16.21 15.68
CA LYS A 166 -7.65 -16.32 16.43
C LYS A 166 -7.42 -16.61 17.90
N LYS A 167 -6.51 -17.55 18.21
CA LYS A 167 -6.15 -17.88 19.60
C LYS A 167 -5.62 -16.66 20.38
N GLN A 168 -4.95 -15.73 19.69
CA GLN A 168 -4.37 -14.52 20.28
C GLN A 168 -5.28 -13.29 20.21
N GLU A 169 -6.41 -13.37 19.52
CA GLU A 169 -7.27 -12.23 19.16
C GLU A 169 -7.61 -11.35 20.37
N ALA A 170 -8.16 -11.96 21.43
CA ALA A 170 -8.62 -11.24 22.61
C ALA A 170 -7.48 -10.49 23.34
N SER A 171 -6.27 -11.06 23.37
CA SER A 171 -5.12 -10.44 24.04
C SER A 171 -4.40 -9.43 23.14
N ALA A 172 -4.36 -9.69 21.83
CA ALA A 172 -3.60 -8.90 20.88
C ALA A 172 -4.40 -7.72 20.31
N ARG A 173 -5.73 -7.71 20.45
CA ARG A 173 -6.62 -6.72 19.80
C ARG A 173 -6.41 -6.67 18.28
N ASN A 174 -6.09 -7.82 17.69
CA ASN A 174 -5.90 -7.93 16.24
C ASN A 174 -7.27 -8.06 15.58
N LEU A 175 -7.42 -7.41 14.43
CA LEU A 175 -8.60 -7.53 13.59
C LEU A 175 -8.23 -8.39 12.36
N PHE A 176 -9.15 -9.20 11.86
CA PHE A 176 -8.92 -10.11 10.72
C PHE A 176 -9.75 -9.71 9.49
N ARG A 177 -9.10 -9.73 8.33
CA ARG A 177 -9.70 -9.32 7.05
C ARG A 177 -9.38 -10.36 6.01
N VAL A 178 -10.40 -10.95 5.41
CA VAL A 178 -10.20 -11.87 4.29
C VAL A 178 -10.50 -11.18 3.00
N MET A 179 -9.57 -11.31 2.06
CA MET A 179 -9.75 -10.91 0.68
C MET A 179 -9.57 -12.14 -0.19
N SER A 180 -10.52 -12.35 -1.10
CA SER A 180 -10.48 -13.50 -1.98
C SER A 180 -11.18 -13.21 -3.30
N ALA A 181 -10.72 -13.88 -4.36
CA ALA A 181 -11.39 -13.86 -5.65
C ALA A 181 -12.59 -14.80 -5.70
N THR A 182 -12.50 -15.98 -5.08
CA THR A 182 -13.43 -17.09 -5.35
C THR A 182 -13.80 -17.93 -4.13
N ILE A 183 -13.42 -17.53 -2.91
CA ILE A 183 -13.70 -18.35 -1.72
C ILE A 183 -15.20 -18.41 -1.41
N ASP A 184 -15.67 -19.56 -0.91
CA ASP A 184 -16.96 -19.63 -0.25
C ASP A 184 -16.86 -18.91 1.11
N PRO A 185 -17.63 -17.83 1.35
CA PRO A 185 -17.58 -17.10 2.61
C PRO A 185 -17.86 -18.01 3.83
N ASN A 186 -18.58 -19.12 3.68
CA ASN A 186 -18.86 -20.05 4.77
C ASN A 186 -17.58 -20.66 5.38
N GLU A 187 -16.55 -20.91 4.57
CA GLU A 187 -15.29 -21.52 5.02
C GLU A 187 -14.59 -20.60 6.02
N PHE A 188 -14.54 -19.30 5.74
CA PHE A 188 -13.94 -18.34 6.66
C PHE A 188 -14.84 -17.94 7.82
N LEU A 189 -16.16 -17.84 7.60
CA LEU A 189 -17.11 -17.60 8.70
C LEU A 189 -16.99 -18.71 9.75
N SER A 190 -16.85 -19.97 9.32
CA SER A 190 -16.62 -21.09 10.25
C SER A 190 -15.34 -20.95 11.09
N PHE A 191 -14.31 -20.28 10.55
CA PHE A 191 -13.08 -19.97 11.27
C PHE A 191 -13.26 -18.82 12.27
N LEU A 192 -14.05 -17.79 11.93
CA LEU A 192 -14.27 -16.65 12.81
C LEU A 192 -15.17 -16.98 14.01
N GLY A 193 -16.02 -18.00 13.90
CA GLY A 193 -16.99 -18.41 14.93
C GLY A 193 -18.34 -17.74 14.71
#